data_AF-A0AAE1P967-F1
#
_entry.id   AF-A0AAE1P967-F1
#
_cell.length_a   1.000
_cell.length_b   1.000
_cell.length_c   1.000
_cell.angle_alpha   90.00
_cell.angle_beta   90.00
_cell.angle_gamma   90.00
#
_symmetry.space_group_name_H-M   'P 1'
#
loop_
_entity.id
_entity.type
_entity.pdbx_description
1 polymer ?
#
loop_
_entity_poly.entity_id
_entity_poly.type
_entity_poly.pdbx_seq_one_letter_code
_entity_poly.pdbx_strand_id
1 'polypeptide(L)'
;MKVANLPQKWYGWNDFLRMAGMIHKVTPNNYLEFARSLEASDPDVKAKSEVLIQHLETCYSDMKSVRSDIEDIEFLVPYNIDNSMNVESSLPCFKTTSGLVSISQSVHSKYQYVVWSTVSILPEYAANGTLLTQLNISGTPPEDKVLQHITNLCDVCSRAKCSVKEEVMESIYEYLKTQSNICDNLKQKDVLVVHIPQHRVFVSASQVMENLEDEILPYLYEAPTRYGKYYDVFKRMGMNNQANCDTYAQVLTRIYECNMQQELQLRGDASYDYGTEWNVEVSAVPSETYC
;
A
#
# COMPACT_ATOMS: atom_id res chain seq x y z
N MET A 1 7.63 -37.77 5.34
CA MET A 1 7.57 -38.95 4.44
C MET A 1 7.02 -40.15 5.21
N LYS A 2 5.85 -40.68 4.84
CA LYS A 2 5.40 -41.98 5.35
C LYS A 2 6.14 -43.07 4.57
N VAL A 3 7.02 -43.78 5.27
CA VAL A 3 7.77 -44.93 4.75
C VAL A 3 6.84 -46.13 4.73
N ALA A 4 5.89 -46.16 3.80
CA ALA A 4 5.04 -47.33 3.60
C ALA A 4 5.52 -48.04 2.33
N ASN A 5 6.00 -49.28 2.50
CA ASN A 5 6.48 -50.24 1.48
C ASN A 5 8.01 -50.35 1.29
N LEU A 6 8.78 -50.42 2.39
CA LEU A 6 10.13 -51.00 2.32
C LEU A 6 10.10 -52.49 2.70
N PRO A 7 10.81 -53.37 1.97
CA PRO A 7 10.92 -54.79 2.31
C PRO A 7 11.51 -54.99 3.72
N GLN A 8 11.08 -56.03 4.44
CA GLN A 8 11.47 -56.29 5.84
C GLN A 8 13.00 -56.42 6.07
N LYS A 9 13.78 -56.70 5.03
CA LYS A 9 15.25 -56.64 5.05
C LYS A 9 15.85 -55.22 5.16
N TRP A 10 15.02 -54.17 5.10
CA TRP A 10 15.46 -52.77 5.11
C TRP A 10 15.15 -52.04 6.43
N TYR A 11 14.60 -52.74 7.43
CA TYR A 11 14.53 -52.24 8.80
C TYR A 11 15.95 -52.07 9.35
N GLY A 12 16.37 -50.83 9.60
CA GLY A 12 17.72 -50.46 10.06
C GLY A 12 18.52 -49.57 9.09
N TRP A 13 18.07 -49.41 7.85
CA TRP A 13 18.75 -48.52 6.88
C TRP A 13 18.71 -47.06 7.30
N ASN A 14 17.69 -46.61 8.03
CA ASN A 14 17.66 -45.24 8.56
C ASN A 14 18.85 -44.98 9.49
N ASP A 15 19.20 -45.93 10.35
CA ASP A 15 20.34 -45.77 11.26
C ASP A 15 21.66 -45.87 10.51
N PHE A 16 21.77 -46.78 9.53
CA PHE A 16 22.92 -46.83 8.63
C PHE A 16 23.11 -45.52 7.84
N LEU A 17 22.04 -44.97 7.26
CA LEU A 17 22.09 -43.72 6.51
C LEU A 17 22.43 -42.54 7.42
N ARG A 18 21.90 -42.51 8.64
CA ARG A 18 22.33 -41.54 9.67
C ARG A 18 23.81 -41.65 9.98
N MET A 19 24.33 -42.88 10.17
CA MET A 19 25.76 -43.14 10.38
C MET A 19 26.61 -42.75 9.17
N ALA A 20 26.07 -42.90 7.95
CA ALA A 20 26.71 -42.48 6.71
C ALA A 20 26.64 -40.96 6.45
N GLY A 21 26.06 -40.18 7.37
CA GLY A 21 26.01 -38.72 7.29
C GLY A 21 24.70 -38.13 6.75
N MET A 22 23.65 -38.94 6.59
CA MET A 22 22.33 -38.42 6.20
C MET A 22 21.77 -37.48 7.27
N ILE A 23 21.44 -36.26 6.84
CA ILE A 23 20.76 -35.27 7.67
C ILE A 23 19.39 -35.83 8.03
N HIS A 24 19.19 -36.11 9.32
CA HIS A 24 17.94 -36.67 9.86
C HIS A 24 17.24 -35.73 10.83
N LYS A 25 17.91 -34.65 11.23
CA LYS A 25 17.36 -33.53 11.98
C LYS A 25 17.80 -32.24 11.28
N VAL A 26 16.84 -31.37 10.98
CA VAL A 26 17.12 -30.03 10.45
C VAL A 26 17.70 -29.20 11.59
N THR A 27 18.95 -28.75 11.43
CA THR A 27 19.58 -27.80 12.34
C THR A 27 19.18 -26.37 11.96
N PRO A 28 19.32 -25.39 12.88
CA PRO A 28 19.15 -23.98 12.54
C PRO A 28 19.95 -23.54 11.32
N ASN A 29 21.22 -23.96 11.21
CA ASN A 29 22.06 -23.61 10.06
C ASN A 29 21.55 -24.23 8.76
N ASN A 30 21.14 -25.51 8.77
CA ASN A 30 20.56 -26.16 7.59
C ASN A 30 19.30 -25.43 7.13
N TYR A 31 18.48 -24.95 8.07
CA TYR A 31 17.29 -24.14 7.77
C TYR A 31 17.68 -22.84 7.08
N LEU A 32 18.61 -22.07 7.67
CA LEU A 32 19.03 -20.77 7.14
C LEU A 32 19.70 -20.89 5.77
N GLU A 33 20.56 -21.87 5.57
CA GLU A 33 21.22 -22.12 4.27
C GLU A 33 20.19 -22.44 3.20
N PHE A 34 19.23 -23.31 3.49
CA PHE A 34 18.18 -23.64 2.54
C PHE A 34 17.26 -22.43 2.25
N ALA A 35 16.84 -21.70 3.28
CA ALA A 35 16.01 -20.49 3.12
C ALA A 35 16.71 -19.42 2.27
N ARG A 36 18.00 -19.20 2.49
CA ARG A 36 18.83 -18.25 1.71
C ARG A 36 19.09 -18.70 0.28
N SER A 37 18.98 -19.99 0.00
CA SER A 37 19.16 -20.54 -1.35
C SER A 37 17.92 -20.43 -2.25
N LEU A 38 16.78 -20.00 -1.70
CA LEU A 38 15.56 -19.82 -2.49
C LEU A 38 15.68 -18.60 -3.40
N GLU A 39 15.25 -18.76 -4.65
CA GLU A 39 15.23 -17.72 -5.66
C GLU A 39 13.82 -17.61 -6.25
N ALA A 40 13.35 -16.40 -6.56
CA ALA A 40 12.02 -16.19 -7.13
C ALA A 40 11.84 -16.84 -8.53
N SER A 41 12.92 -17.15 -9.24
CA SER A 41 12.91 -17.86 -10.52
C SER A 41 12.65 -19.37 -10.41
N ASP A 42 12.75 -19.94 -9.20
CA ASP A 42 12.53 -21.36 -8.98
C ASP A 42 11.03 -21.70 -9.07
N PRO A 43 10.62 -22.60 -10.00
CA PRO A 43 9.21 -22.93 -10.19
C PRO A 43 8.55 -23.55 -8.95
N ASP A 44 9.35 -24.16 -8.08
CA ASP A 44 8.88 -24.81 -6.85
C ASP A 44 9.05 -23.90 -5.62
N VAL A 45 9.45 -22.63 -5.79
CA VAL A 45 9.76 -21.73 -4.67
C VAL A 45 8.62 -21.63 -3.67
N LYS A 46 7.37 -21.52 -4.14
CA LYS A 46 6.19 -21.45 -3.28
C LYS A 46 6.07 -22.69 -2.38
N ALA A 47 6.20 -23.89 -2.97
CA ALA A 47 6.10 -25.13 -2.21
C ALA A 47 7.25 -25.26 -1.19
N LYS A 48 8.46 -24.81 -1.57
CA LYS A 48 9.62 -24.79 -0.66
C LYS A 48 9.43 -23.81 0.50
N SER A 49 8.94 -22.60 0.23
CA SER A 49 8.60 -21.60 1.25
C SER A 49 7.54 -22.11 2.23
N GLU A 50 6.49 -22.75 1.71
CA GLU A 50 5.41 -23.35 2.53
C GLU A 50 5.96 -24.45 3.46
N VAL A 51 6.84 -25.32 2.96
CA VAL A 51 7.49 -26.36 3.78
C VAL A 51 8.37 -25.74 4.87
N LEU A 52 9.09 -24.65 4.56
CA LEU A 52 9.91 -23.93 5.56
C LEU A 52 9.05 -23.32 6.67
N ILE A 53 7.90 -22.74 6.33
CA ILE A 53 6.95 -22.20 7.31
C ILE A 53 6.36 -23.32 8.15
N GLN A 54 5.88 -24.40 7.54
CA GLN A 54 5.33 -25.55 8.26
C GLN A 54 6.34 -26.19 9.22
N HIS A 55 7.60 -26.29 8.77
CA HIS A 55 8.69 -26.79 9.61
C HIS A 55 8.97 -25.85 10.78
N LEU A 56 9.01 -24.54 10.53
CA LEU A 56 9.24 -23.53 11.56
C LEU A 56 8.15 -23.57 12.63
N GLU A 57 6.88 -23.74 12.25
CA GLU A 57 5.77 -23.90 13.20
C GLU A 57 5.90 -25.16 14.06
N THR A 58 6.32 -26.27 13.46
CA THR A 58 6.43 -27.57 14.14
C THR A 58 7.65 -27.61 15.07
N CYS A 59 8.74 -26.95 14.68
CA CYS A 59 10.05 -27.04 15.34
C CYS A 59 10.53 -25.69 15.91
N TYR A 60 9.61 -24.76 16.21
CA TYR A 60 9.95 -23.40 16.63
C TYR A 60 10.90 -23.35 17.85
N SER A 61 10.74 -24.28 18.80
CA SER A 61 11.62 -24.39 19.98
C SER A 61 13.09 -24.52 19.61
N ASP A 62 13.38 -25.28 18.56
CA ASP A 62 14.73 -25.59 18.09
C ASP A 62 15.31 -24.44 17.25
N MET A 63 14.44 -23.56 16.73
CA MET A 63 14.79 -22.43 15.87
C MET A 63 14.93 -21.10 16.62
N LYS A 64 14.62 -21.04 17.93
CA LYS A 64 14.67 -19.80 18.72
C LYS A 64 16.02 -19.07 18.67
N SER A 65 17.13 -19.80 18.54
CA SER A 65 18.48 -19.23 18.53
C SER A 65 18.78 -18.40 17.27
N VAL A 66 18.08 -18.65 16.17
CA VAL A 66 18.27 -17.99 14.86
C VAL A 66 17.04 -17.19 14.44
N ARG A 67 16.16 -16.86 15.40
CA ARG A 67 14.88 -16.21 15.12
C ARG A 67 15.04 -14.94 14.29
N SER A 68 15.96 -14.06 14.67
CA SER A 68 16.18 -12.80 13.95
C SER A 68 16.65 -13.03 12.52
N ASP A 69 17.53 -14.00 12.30
CA ASP A 69 17.94 -14.37 10.93
C ASP A 69 16.75 -14.88 10.10
N ILE A 70 15.88 -15.70 10.69
CA ILE A 70 14.69 -16.21 10.00
C ILE A 70 13.71 -15.08 9.66
N GLU A 71 13.54 -14.12 10.57
CA GLU A 71 12.66 -12.98 10.36
C GLU A 71 13.13 -12.10 9.18
N ASP A 72 14.45 -11.94 9.03
CA ASP A 72 15.05 -11.05 8.02
C ASP A 72 15.32 -11.68 6.65
N ILE A 73 15.38 -13.02 6.55
CA ILE A 73 15.61 -13.68 5.25
C ILE A 73 14.39 -13.50 4.33
N GLU A 74 14.65 -13.10 3.08
CA GLU A 74 13.66 -13.07 2.01
C GLU A 74 13.49 -14.46 1.38
N PHE A 75 12.61 -15.28 1.95
CA PHE A 75 12.34 -16.64 1.45
C PHE A 75 10.85 -16.90 1.15
N LEU A 76 9.98 -15.91 1.35
CA LEU A 76 8.54 -16.06 1.12
C LEU A 76 8.13 -15.51 -0.24
N VAL A 77 7.19 -16.19 -0.89
CA VAL A 77 6.57 -15.65 -2.10
C VAL A 77 5.61 -14.53 -1.70
N PRO A 78 5.74 -13.31 -2.26
CA PRO A 78 4.85 -12.20 -1.92
C PRO A 78 3.39 -12.54 -2.20
N TYR A 79 2.50 -12.02 -1.36
CA TYR A 79 1.07 -12.10 -1.64
C TYR A 79 0.71 -11.26 -2.87
N ASN A 80 0.09 -11.88 -3.86
CA ASN A 80 -0.53 -11.16 -4.97
C ASN A 80 -1.89 -10.65 -4.51
N ILE A 81 -2.04 -9.34 -4.45
CA ILE A 81 -3.33 -8.73 -4.14
C ILE A 81 -4.31 -9.11 -5.23
N ASP A 82 -5.56 -9.29 -4.85
CA ASP A 82 -6.62 -9.51 -5.80
C ASP A 82 -6.72 -8.31 -6.77
N ASN A 83 -6.21 -8.54 -7.98
CA ASN A 83 -6.26 -7.57 -9.08
C ASN A 83 -7.69 -7.25 -9.52
N SER A 84 -8.72 -7.95 -9.00
CA SER A 84 -10.13 -7.59 -9.22
C SER A 84 -10.44 -6.13 -8.87
N MET A 85 -9.67 -5.53 -7.96
CA MET A 85 -9.83 -4.13 -7.55
C MET A 85 -9.09 -3.10 -8.43
N ASN A 86 -8.42 -3.52 -9.51
CA ASN A 86 -7.62 -2.63 -10.37
C ASN A 86 -6.59 -1.81 -9.57
N VAL A 87 -6.07 -2.38 -8.49
CA VAL A 87 -5.08 -1.73 -7.62
C VAL A 87 -3.78 -1.47 -8.39
N GLU A 88 -3.34 -2.41 -9.23
CA GLU A 88 -2.11 -2.26 -10.03
C GLU A 88 -2.18 -1.15 -11.10
N SER A 89 -3.37 -0.86 -11.66
CA SER A 89 -3.51 0.28 -12.57
C SER A 89 -3.46 1.62 -11.85
N SER A 90 -3.72 1.63 -10.53
CA SER A 90 -3.66 2.83 -9.70
C SER A 90 -2.24 3.00 -9.14
N LEU A 91 -1.68 1.96 -8.53
CA LEU A 91 -0.32 1.92 -8.05
C LEU A 91 0.24 0.49 -8.12
N PRO A 92 1.49 0.32 -8.58
CA PRO A 92 2.12 -1.00 -8.59
C PRO A 92 2.34 -1.52 -7.16
N CYS A 93 2.27 -2.84 -7.00
CA CYS A 93 2.64 -3.51 -5.77
C CYS A 93 4.12 -3.32 -5.44
N PHE A 94 4.46 -3.24 -4.15
CA PHE A 94 5.82 -3.21 -3.67
C PHE A 94 6.57 -4.47 -4.10
N LYS A 95 7.80 -4.30 -4.61
CA LYS A 95 8.66 -5.40 -5.05
C LYS A 95 10.04 -5.25 -4.42
N THR A 96 10.51 -6.33 -3.83
CA THR A 96 11.90 -6.48 -3.37
C THR A 96 12.82 -6.78 -4.56
N THR A 97 14.12 -6.64 -4.36
CA THR A 97 15.12 -6.94 -5.40
C THR A 97 15.20 -8.43 -5.71
N SER A 98 14.99 -9.30 -4.71
CA SER A 98 14.99 -10.76 -4.89
C SER A 98 13.69 -11.30 -5.51
N GLY A 99 12.60 -10.53 -5.44
CA GLY A 99 11.24 -11.01 -5.75
C GLY A 99 10.60 -11.87 -4.65
N LEU A 100 11.32 -12.14 -3.55
CA LEU A 100 10.83 -12.80 -2.35
C LEU A 100 10.74 -11.78 -1.20
N VAL A 101 10.01 -12.11 -0.14
CA VAL A 101 9.77 -11.21 0.98
C VAL A 101 10.19 -11.86 2.30
N SER A 102 10.67 -11.03 3.22
CA SER A 102 10.98 -11.47 4.58
C SER A 102 9.77 -11.31 5.49
N ILE A 103 9.84 -11.94 6.66
CA ILE A 103 8.79 -11.83 7.66
C ILE A 103 8.85 -10.45 8.35
N SER A 104 10.06 -9.94 8.63
CA SER A 104 10.28 -8.67 9.33
C SER A 104 9.83 -7.45 8.54
N GLN A 105 9.87 -7.53 7.20
CA GLN A 105 9.49 -6.44 6.31
C GLN A 105 8.03 -6.51 5.84
N SER A 106 7.32 -7.60 6.16
CA SER A 106 5.98 -7.84 5.64
C SER A 106 4.89 -7.62 6.68
N VAL A 107 3.71 -7.21 6.21
CA VAL A 107 2.53 -7.02 7.07
C VAL A 107 1.46 -8.07 6.79
N HIS A 108 0.51 -8.19 7.71
CA HIS A 108 -0.63 -9.06 7.56
C HIS A 108 -1.53 -8.62 6.40
N SER A 109 -2.07 -9.57 5.63
CA SER A 109 -2.92 -9.35 4.44
C SER A 109 -4.12 -8.44 4.68
N LYS A 110 -4.66 -8.42 5.91
CA LYS A 110 -5.71 -7.47 6.33
C LYS A 110 -5.40 -5.99 6.07
N TYR A 111 -4.12 -5.60 5.96
CA TYR A 111 -3.70 -4.22 5.67
C TYR A 111 -3.38 -3.98 4.19
N GLN A 112 -3.66 -4.94 3.30
CA GLN A 112 -3.28 -4.87 1.89
C GLN A 112 -3.66 -3.54 1.22
N TYR A 113 -4.89 -3.07 1.42
CA TYR A 113 -5.41 -1.83 0.80
C TYR A 113 -4.86 -0.54 1.42
N VAL A 114 -3.98 -0.64 2.41
CA VAL A 114 -3.41 0.51 3.12
C VAL A 114 -1.92 0.65 2.85
N VAL A 115 -1.24 -0.38 2.32
CA VAL A 115 0.22 -0.39 2.15
C VAL A 115 0.74 -1.12 0.91
N TRP A 116 -0.11 -1.58 -0.02
CA TRP A 116 0.35 -2.49 -1.08
C TRP A 116 1.52 -1.99 -1.93
N SER A 117 1.62 -0.68 -2.11
CA SER A 117 2.66 -0.06 -2.92
C SER A 117 3.93 0.28 -2.13
N THR A 118 3.92 0.17 -0.81
CA THR A 118 5.03 0.60 0.06
C THR A 118 5.62 -0.49 0.94
N VAL A 119 4.86 -1.55 1.21
CA VAL A 119 5.29 -2.66 2.08
C VAL A 119 4.87 -4.00 1.46
N SER A 120 5.69 -5.02 1.65
CA SER A 120 5.33 -6.38 1.27
C SER A 120 4.21 -6.93 2.15
N ILE A 121 3.39 -7.81 1.57
CA ILE A 121 2.29 -8.46 2.26
C ILE A 121 2.62 -9.94 2.41
N LEU A 122 2.42 -10.46 3.63
CA LEU A 122 2.65 -11.86 3.91
C LEU A 122 1.68 -12.75 3.12
N PRO A 123 2.17 -13.85 2.53
CA PRO A 123 1.30 -14.83 1.90
C PRO A 123 0.42 -15.53 2.94
N GLU A 124 -0.76 -16.00 2.51
CA GLU A 124 -1.77 -16.59 3.40
C GLU A 124 -1.24 -17.77 4.23
N TYR A 125 -0.37 -18.60 3.66
CA TYR A 125 0.25 -19.74 4.35
C TYR A 125 1.18 -19.32 5.49
N ALA A 126 1.75 -18.11 5.45
CA ALA A 126 2.57 -17.55 6.52
C ALA A 126 1.73 -16.68 7.47
N ALA A 127 0.65 -16.08 6.98
CA ALA A 127 -0.19 -15.15 7.74
C ALA A 127 -1.19 -15.85 8.69
N ASN A 128 -1.71 -17.02 8.32
CA ASN A 128 -2.75 -17.70 9.10
C ASN A 128 -2.21 -18.64 10.18
N GLY A 129 -0.89 -18.72 10.31
CA GLY A 129 -0.20 -19.64 11.21
C GLY A 129 -0.14 -19.17 12.67
N THR A 130 0.19 -20.10 13.56
CA THR A 130 0.56 -19.75 14.96
C THR A 130 1.89 -18.97 15.02
N LEU A 131 2.63 -19.00 13.91
CA LEU A 131 3.91 -18.35 13.73
C LEU A 131 3.88 -16.84 14.00
N LEU A 132 2.85 -16.11 13.56
CA LEU A 132 2.79 -14.66 13.76
C LEU A 132 2.80 -14.28 15.24
N THR A 133 2.06 -15.03 16.05
CA THR A 133 2.01 -14.87 17.50
C THR A 133 3.36 -15.24 18.13
N GLN A 134 4.01 -16.29 17.63
CA GLN A 134 5.30 -16.76 18.13
C GLN A 134 6.47 -15.82 17.78
N LEU A 135 6.41 -15.17 16.62
CA LEU A 135 7.39 -14.21 16.12
C LEU A 135 7.08 -12.76 16.56
N ASN A 136 6.05 -12.53 17.39
CA ASN A 136 5.68 -11.22 17.92
C ASN A 136 5.67 -10.12 16.84
N ILE A 137 5.27 -10.47 15.62
CA ILE A 137 5.16 -9.50 14.53
C ILE A 137 3.95 -8.66 14.89
N SER A 138 4.20 -7.49 15.47
CA SER A 138 3.19 -6.47 15.68
C SER A 138 2.71 -6.07 14.29
N GLY A 139 1.68 -6.77 13.80
CA GLY A 139 1.29 -6.78 12.39
C GLY A 139 0.75 -5.46 11.86
N THR A 140 0.82 -4.38 12.64
CA THR A 140 0.46 -3.02 12.25
C THR A 140 1.52 -2.45 11.30
N PRO A 141 1.11 -1.89 10.14
CA PRO A 141 2.05 -1.29 9.22
C PRO A 141 2.73 -0.05 9.83
N PRO A 142 4.00 0.23 9.46
CA PRO A 142 4.68 1.45 9.88
C PRO A 142 3.94 2.71 9.41
N GLU A 143 3.78 3.70 10.29
CA GLU A 143 3.00 4.93 10.01
C GLU A 143 3.54 5.69 8.79
N ASP A 144 4.86 5.78 8.64
CA ASP A 144 5.53 6.44 7.52
C ASP A 144 5.20 5.77 6.17
N LYS A 145 5.11 4.44 6.17
CA LYS A 145 4.78 3.66 4.97
C LYS A 145 3.32 3.75 4.59
N VAL A 146 2.42 3.85 5.57
CA VAL A 146 1.00 4.12 5.33
C VAL A 146 0.83 5.53 4.76
N LEU A 147 1.46 6.53 5.36
CA LEU A 147 1.38 7.91 4.89
C LEU A 147 1.91 8.05 3.46
N GLN A 148 3.04 7.41 3.16
CA GLN A 148 3.61 7.36 1.81
C GLN A 148 2.65 6.67 0.83
N HIS A 149 2.02 5.57 1.23
CA HIS A 149 1.07 4.84 0.40
C HIS A 149 -0.14 5.71 0.02
N ILE A 150 -0.80 6.32 1.02
CA ILE A 150 -1.98 7.16 0.83
C ILE A 150 -1.63 8.36 -0.06
N THR A 151 -0.51 9.03 0.20
CA THR A 151 -0.07 10.19 -0.59
C THR A 151 0.14 9.80 -2.06
N ASN A 152 0.91 8.73 -2.32
CA ASN A 152 1.16 8.27 -3.68
C ASN A 152 -0.13 7.87 -4.40
N LEU A 153 -1.07 7.24 -3.69
CA LEU A 153 -2.31 6.74 -4.27
C LEU A 153 -3.16 7.90 -4.73
N CYS A 154 -3.41 8.85 -3.84
CA CYS A 154 -4.16 10.06 -4.12
C CYS A 154 -3.51 10.87 -5.25
N ASP A 155 -2.19 11.06 -5.23
CA ASP A 155 -1.47 11.82 -6.27
C ASP A 155 -1.58 11.20 -7.67
N VAL A 156 -1.52 9.87 -7.76
CA VAL A 156 -1.70 9.20 -9.06
C VAL A 156 -3.15 9.29 -9.51
N CYS A 157 -4.12 9.14 -8.61
CA CYS A 157 -5.54 9.26 -8.94
C CYS A 157 -5.91 10.66 -9.42
N SER A 158 -5.42 11.69 -8.74
CA SER A 158 -5.64 13.08 -9.11
C SER A 158 -5.06 13.41 -10.49
N ARG A 159 -3.84 12.92 -10.81
CA ARG A 159 -3.18 13.23 -12.09
C ARG A 159 -3.70 12.41 -13.27
N ALA A 160 -3.87 11.11 -13.07
CA ALA A 160 -4.21 10.19 -14.16
C ALA A 160 -5.72 10.08 -14.41
N LYS A 161 -6.57 10.74 -13.59
CA LYS A 161 -8.02 10.52 -13.52
C LYS A 161 -8.37 9.02 -13.42
N CYS A 162 -7.48 8.22 -12.82
CA CYS A 162 -7.71 6.80 -12.66
C CYS A 162 -8.69 6.56 -11.52
N SER A 163 -9.64 5.65 -11.71
CA SER A 163 -10.64 5.32 -10.70
C SER A 163 -10.07 4.29 -9.74
N VAL A 164 -9.71 4.71 -8.53
CA VAL A 164 -9.59 3.79 -7.40
C VAL A 164 -10.99 3.36 -6.97
N LYS A 165 -11.15 2.07 -6.70
CA LYS A 165 -12.41 1.55 -6.21
C LYS A 165 -12.75 2.12 -4.84
N GLU A 166 -14.03 2.41 -4.63
CA GLU A 166 -14.53 3.01 -3.40
C GLU A 166 -14.21 2.13 -2.17
N GLU A 167 -14.20 0.80 -2.32
CA GLU A 167 -13.88 -0.17 -1.28
C GLU A 167 -12.44 -0.04 -0.76
N VAL A 168 -11.51 0.36 -1.63
CA VAL A 168 -10.11 0.63 -1.25
C VAL A 168 -10.06 1.86 -0.34
N MET A 169 -10.76 2.93 -0.73
CA MET A 169 -10.85 4.15 0.08
C MET A 169 -11.57 3.90 1.41
N GLU A 170 -12.64 3.09 1.42
CA GLU A 170 -13.29 2.68 2.68
C GLU A 170 -12.32 1.95 3.61
N SER A 171 -11.47 1.07 3.07
CA SER A 171 -10.45 0.36 3.86
C SER A 171 -9.41 1.31 4.44
N ILE A 172 -9.01 2.34 3.69
CA ILE A 172 -8.09 3.39 4.16
C ILE A 172 -8.75 4.21 5.26
N TYR A 173 -9.99 4.66 5.07
CA TYR A 173 -10.69 5.46 6.08
C TYR A 173 -10.99 4.68 7.36
N GLU A 174 -11.33 3.39 7.25
CA GLU A 174 -11.51 2.50 8.40
C GLU A 174 -10.21 2.40 9.20
N TYR A 175 -9.07 2.24 8.53
CA TYR A 175 -7.77 2.22 9.19
C TYR A 175 -7.49 3.55 9.92
N LEU A 176 -7.67 4.69 9.24
CA LEU A 176 -7.44 6.03 9.80
C LEU A 176 -8.32 6.36 11.02
N LYS A 177 -9.45 5.66 11.19
CA LYS A 177 -10.32 5.82 12.36
C LYS A 177 -9.55 5.70 13.67
N THR A 178 -8.59 4.78 13.73
CA THR A 178 -7.78 4.50 14.93
C THR A 178 -6.40 5.17 14.94
N GLN A 179 -6.05 5.93 13.89
CA GLN A 179 -4.69 6.45 13.69
C GLN A 179 -4.66 7.99 13.70
N SER A 180 -4.71 8.60 14.89
CA SER A 180 -4.72 10.07 15.02
C SER A 180 -3.50 10.74 14.41
N ASN A 181 -2.30 10.19 14.63
CA ASN A 181 -1.04 10.77 14.14
C ASN A 181 -1.02 10.87 12.62
N ILE A 182 -1.53 9.85 11.91
CA ILE A 182 -1.57 9.84 10.45
C ILE A 182 -2.55 10.92 9.94
N CYS A 183 -3.72 11.08 10.57
CA CYS A 183 -4.66 12.14 10.23
C CYS A 183 -4.05 13.54 10.39
N ASP A 184 -3.30 13.77 11.47
CA ASP A 184 -2.63 15.05 11.71
C ASP A 184 -1.57 15.34 10.63
N ASN A 185 -0.80 14.33 10.23
CA ASN A 185 0.18 14.44 9.14
C ASN A 185 -0.48 14.72 7.78
N LEU A 186 -1.58 14.04 7.47
CA LEU A 186 -2.34 14.26 6.24
C LEU A 186 -2.91 15.69 6.18
N LYS A 187 -3.40 16.19 7.31
CA LYS A 187 -3.89 17.57 7.46
C LYS A 187 -2.77 18.60 7.28
N GLN A 188 -1.64 18.41 7.95
CA GLN A 188 -0.50 19.34 7.87
C GLN A 188 0.08 19.46 6.46
N LYS A 189 0.05 18.35 5.70
CA LYS A 189 0.51 18.31 4.30
C LYS A 189 -0.57 18.68 3.29
N ASP A 190 -1.79 18.96 3.74
CA ASP A 190 -2.97 19.23 2.90
C ASP A 190 -3.19 18.19 1.80
N VAL A 191 -3.02 16.90 2.12
CA VAL A 191 -3.13 15.80 1.14
C VAL A 191 -4.55 15.69 0.62
N LEU A 192 -4.70 15.55 -0.70
CA LEU A 192 -5.97 15.33 -1.40
C LEU A 192 -6.51 13.90 -1.13
N VAL A 193 -6.97 13.65 0.08
CA VAL A 193 -7.30 12.30 0.55
C VAL A 193 -8.79 11.96 0.42
N VAL A 194 -9.67 12.96 0.35
CA VAL A 194 -11.11 12.73 0.29
C VAL A 194 -11.54 12.48 -1.15
N HIS A 195 -11.86 11.23 -1.46
CA HIS A 195 -12.46 10.83 -2.73
C HIS A 195 -13.90 11.36 -2.83
N ILE A 196 -14.25 12.02 -3.94
CA ILE A 196 -15.60 12.47 -4.27
C ILE A 196 -16.10 11.68 -5.50
N PRO A 197 -16.83 10.57 -5.31
CA PRO A 197 -17.20 9.66 -6.41
C PRO A 197 -18.00 10.33 -7.53
N GLN A 198 -18.91 11.25 -7.19
CA GLN A 198 -19.77 11.94 -8.16
C GLN A 198 -18.94 12.75 -9.17
N HIS A 199 -17.87 13.37 -8.68
CA HIS A 199 -17.00 14.25 -9.47
C HIS A 199 -15.73 13.56 -9.95
N ARG A 200 -15.45 12.33 -9.49
CA ARG A 200 -14.23 11.55 -9.78
C ARG A 200 -12.94 12.31 -9.46
N VAL A 201 -12.97 13.05 -8.36
CA VAL A 201 -11.82 13.84 -7.89
C VAL A 201 -11.44 13.45 -6.48
N PHE A 202 -10.21 13.79 -6.12
CA PHE A 202 -9.70 13.74 -4.76
C PHE A 202 -9.44 15.16 -4.30
N VAL A 203 -9.89 15.49 -3.10
CA VAL A 203 -9.83 16.86 -2.56
C VAL A 203 -9.30 16.86 -1.14
N SER A 204 -8.79 18.00 -0.69
CA SER A 204 -8.42 18.17 0.71
C SER A 204 -9.66 18.07 1.60
N ALA A 205 -9.53 17.51 2.80
CA ALA A 205 -10.61 17.51 3.78
C ALA A 205 -11.10 18.94 4.11
N SER A 206 -10.24 19.96 4.00
CA SER A 206 -10.61 21.37 4.20
C SER A 206 -11.58 21.91 3.14
N GLN A 207 -11.64 21.29 1.96
CA GLN A 207 -12.53 21.65 0.85
C GLN A 207 -13.88 20.97 0.94
N VAL A 208 -14.10 20.11 1.94
CA VAL A 208 -15.30 19.29 2.05
C VAL A 208 -16.14 19.76 3.23
N MET A 209 -17.44 19.80 3.03
CA MET A 209 -18.42 20.22 4.04
C MET A 209 -19.44 19.12 4.25
N GLU A 210 -19.78 18.83 5.52
CA GLU A 210 -20.77 17.80 5.85
C GLU A 210 -22.16 18.13 5.28
N ASN A 211 -22.60 19.38 5.40
CA ASN A 211 -23.83 19.88 4.81
C ASN A 211 -23.53 21.15 4.02
N LEU A 212 -23.79 21.13 2.71
CA LEU A 212 -23.59 22.25 1.82
C LEU A 212 -24.81 22.42 0.93
N GLU A 213 -25.37 23.63 0.87
CA GLU A 213 -26.53 23.91 0.01
C GLU A 213 -26.11 24.01 -1.47
N ASP A 214 -25.04 24.76 -1.74
CA ASP A 214 -24.50 24.98 -3.08
C ASP A 214 -23.00 24.66 -3.11
N GLU A 215 -22.60 23.70 -3.95
CA GLU A 215 -21.20 23.41 -4.22
C GLU A 215 -20.55 24.55 -5.00
N ILE A 216 -19.30 24.89 -4.68
CA ILE A 216 -18.50 25.89 -5.40
C ILE A 216 -17.31 25.16 -6.00
N LEU A 217 -17.56 24.40 -7.07
CA LEU A 217 -16.54 23.59 -7.74
C LEU A 217 -15.49 24.48 -8.44
N PRO A 218 -14.19 24.14 -8.41
CA PRO A 218 -13.54 23.02 -7.70
C PRO A 218 -13.03 23.38 -6.29
N TYR A 219 -13.54 24.43 -5.66
CA TYR A 219 -12.99 24.97 -4.41
C TYR A 219 -13.68 24.46 -3.14
N LEU A 220 -14.95 24.04 -3.25
CA LEU A 220 -15.79 23.60 -2.15
C LEU A 220 -16.77 22.52 -2.60
N TYR A 221 -16.78 21.39 -1.89
CA TYR A 221 -17.55 20.19 -2.20
C TYR A 221 -18.43 19.76 -1.04
N GLU A 222 -19.56 19.11 -1.35
CA GLU A 222 -20.35 18.40 -0.35
C GLU A 222 -19.70 17.04 -0.03
N ALA A 223 -19.74 16.64 1.25
CA ALA A 223 -19.22 15.36 1.70
C ALA A 223 -20.03 14.19 1.09
N PRO A 224 -19.38 13.16 0.51
CA PRO A 224 -20.09 12.03 -0.04
C PRO A 224 -20.79 11.21 1.05
N THR A 225 -22.11 11.10 0.95
CA THR A 225 -22.97 10.35 1.91
C THR A 225 -22.50 8.91 2.15
N ARG A 226 -21.91 8.27 1.12
CA ARG A 226 -21.30 6.93 1.21
C ARG A 226 -20.26 6.84 2.33
N TYR A 227 -19.48 7.89 2.54
CA TYR A 227 -18.44 7.96 3.56
C TYR A 227 -18.92 8.54 4.89
N GLY A 228 -20.24 8.67 5.10
CA GLY A 228 -20.83 9.23 6.34
C GLY A 228 -20.30 8.60 7.63
N LYS A 229 -20.07 7.27 7.64
CA LYS A 229 -19.46 6.54 8.77
C LYS A 229 -18.02 6.96 9.10
N TYR A 230 -17.37 7.70 8.21
CA TYR A 230 -15.99 8.17 8.31
C TYR A 230 -15.86 9.69 8.45
N TYR A 231 -16.96 10.43 8.61
CA TYR A 231 -16.91 11.89 8.76
C TYR A 231 -16.08 12.34 9.96
N ASP A 232 -16.01 11.56 11.04
CA ASP A 232 -15.12 11.85 12.18
C ASP A 232 -13.62 11.81 11.80
N VAL A 233 -13.25 11.00 10.79
CA VAL A 233 -11.89 10.98 10.23
C VAL A 233 -11.67 12.26 9.43
N PHE A 234 -12.64 12.64 8.59
CA PHE A 234 -12.55 13.84 7.76
C PHE A 234 -12.50 15.11 8.62
N LYS A 235 -13.30 15.20 9.68
CA LYS A 235 -13.28 16.31 10.65
C LYS A 235 -11.91 16.47 11.31
N ARG A 236 -11.28 15.37 11.71
CA ARG A 236 -9.90 15.40 12.21
C ARG A 236 -8.92 15.93 11.18
N MET A 237 -9.10 15.58 9.92
CA MET A 237 -8.26 16.05 8.81
C MET A 237 -8.60 17.48 8.34
N GLY A 238 -9.64 18.13 8.89
CA GLY A 238 -9.97 19.54 8.60
C GLY A 238 -11.33 19.79 7.95
N MET A 239 -12.18 18.77 7.81
CA MET A 239 -13.55 18.93 7.31
C MET A 239 -14.41 19.72 8.31
N ASN A 240 -15.19 20.69 7.80
CA ASN A 240 -16.11 21.48 8.60
C ASN A 240 -17.55 20.97 8.47
N ASN A 241 -18.37 21.22 9.49
CA ASN A 241 -19.77 20.76 9.49
C ASN A 241 -20.66 21.58 8.54
N GLN A 242 -20.40 22.89 8.45
CA GLN A 242 -21.15 23.84 7.61
C GLN A 242 -20.19 24.91 7.09
N ALA A 243 -20.51 25.47 5.92
CA ALA A 243 -19.81 26.63 5.39
C ALA A 243 -19.98 27.84 6.31
N ASN A 244 -18.87 28.47 6.69
CA ASN A 244 -18.85 29.70 7.47
C ASN A 244 -18.06 30.79 6.72
N CYS A 245 -18.01 32.00 7.29
CA CYS A 245 -17.29 33.12 6.67
C CYS A 245 -15.82 32.78 6.38
N ASP A 246 -15.15 32.01 7.24
CA ASP A 246 -13.75 31.62 7.05
C ASP A 246 -13.59 30.66 5.87
N THR A 247 -14.52 29.70 5.70
CA THR A 247 -14.57 28.82 4.54
C THR A 247 -14.69 29.62 3.24
N TYR A 248 -15.63 30.57 3.17
CA TYR A 248 -15.78 31.39 1.98
C TYR A 248 -14.58 32.31 1.74
N ALA A 249 -13.96 32.86 2.79
CA ALA A 249 -12.73 33.62 2.66
C ALA A 249 -11.58 32.77 2.10
N GLN A 250 -11.45 31.51 2.52
CA GLN A 250 -10.47 30.56 1.96
C GLN A 250 -10.75 30.24 0.50
N VAL A 251 -12.01 30.01 0.13
CA VAL A 251 -12.42 29.81 -1.27
C VAL A 251 -12.05 31.03 -2.14
N LEU A 252 -12.39 32.24 -1.68
CA LEU A 252 -12.04 33.48 -2.39
C LEU A 252 -10.52 33.67 -2.51
N THR A 253 -9.77 33.30 -1.47
CA THR A 253 -8.29 33.35 -1.49
C THR A 253 -7.74 32.39 -2.54
N ARG A 254 -8.22 31.15 -2.59
CA ARG A 254 -7.82 30.16 -3.62
C ARG A 254 -8.14 30.62 -5.03
N ILE A 255 -9.33 31.19 -5.25
CA ILE A 255 -9.73 31.77 -6.54
C ILE A 255 -8.76 32.88 -6.95
N TYR A 256 -8.43 33.78 -6.02
CA TYR A 256 -7.49 34.87 -6.27
C TYR A 256 -6.10 34.35 -6.62
N GLU A 257 -5.57 33.38 -5.87
CA GLU A 257 -4.27 32.76 -6.12
C GLU A 257 -4.22 32.05 -7.48
N CYS A 258 -5.26 31.31 -7.85
CA CYS A 258 -5.36 30.66 -9.16
C CYS A 258 -5.34 31.69 -10.30
N ASN A 259 -6.14 32.75 -10.19
CA ASN A 259 -6.16 33.82 -11.18
C ASN A 259 -4.80 34.51 -11.32
N MET A 260 -4.11 34.77 -10.20
CA MET A 260 -2.76 35.35 -10.24
C MET A 260 -1.75 34.43 -10.93
N GLN A 261 -1.80 33.12 -10.67
CA GLN A 261 -0.91 32.15 -11.31
C GLN A 261 -1.14 32.10 -12.83
N GLN A 262 -2.39 32.12 -13.27
CA GLN A 262 -2.74 32.16 -14.69
C GLN A 262 -2.25 33.45 -15.37
N GLU A 263 -2.42 34.61 -14.73
CA GLU A 263 -1.90 35.88 -15.26
C GLU A 263 -0.37 35.91 -15.39
N LEU A 264 0.35 35.30 -14.44
CA LEU A 264 1.81 35.20 -14.48
C LEU A 264 2.29 34.26 -15.59
N GLN A 265 1.60 33.14 -15.82
CA GLN A 265 1.89 32.22 -16.94
C GLN A 265 1.67 32.92 -18.29
N LEU A 266 0.54 33.62 -18.45
CA LEU A 266 0.25 34.39 -19.67
C LEU A 266 1.29 35.49 -19.95
N ARG A 267 1.83 36.13 -18.89
CA ARG A 267 2.90 37.13 -19.03
C ARG A 267 4.28 36.52 -19.29
N GLY A 268 4.54 35.31 -18.79
CA GLY A 268 5.77 34.55 -19.06
C GLY A 268 5.86 34.07 -20.50
N ASP A 269 4.75 33.58 -21.07
CA ASP A 269 4.69 33.11 -22.46
C ASP A 269 4.75 34.28 -23.47
N ALA A 270 4.28 35.47 -23.10
CA ALA A 270 4.41 36.69 -23.91
C ALA A 270 5.86 37.25 -23.96
N SER A 271 6.80 36.69 -23.20
CA SER A 271 8.21 37.13 -23.15
C SER A 271 9.14 36.39 -24.12
N TYR A 272 8.63 35.41 -24.90
CA TYR A 272 9.41 34.68 -25.90
C TYR A 272 8.74 34.74 -27.29
N ASP A 273 8.54 35.93 -27.84
CA ASP A 273 8.38 36.08 -29.28
C ASP A 273 9.24 37.24 -29.81
N TYR A 274 10.48 36.91 -30.11
CA TYR A 274 11.23 37.59 -31.16
C TYR A 274 11.59 36.57 -32.24
N GLY A 275 10.61 36.31 -33.11
CA GLY A 275 10.85 36.20 -34.55
C GLY A 275 10.83 34.78 -35.11
N THR A 276 9.76 34.43 -35.82
CA THR A 276 9.78 34.26 -37.29
C THR A 276 8.35 34.07 -37.82
N GLU A 277 8.02 34.78 -38.90
CA GLU A 277 6.77 34.60 -39.67
C GLU A 277 6.65 33.20 -40.28
N TRP A 278 5.43 32.65 -40.28
CA TRP A 278 4.64 32.10 -41.41
C TRP A 278 3.79 30.88 -41.02
N ASN A 279 2.47 31.10 -41.02
CA ASN A 279 1.31 30.20 -41.23
C ASN A 279 1.41 28.70 -40.87
N VAL A 280 0.47 28.22 -40.04
CA VAL A 280 -0.72 27.41 -40.44
C VAL A 280 -1.48 26.93 -39.18
N GLU A 281 -2.81 27.10 -39.22
CA GLU A 281 -3.89 26.47 -38.43
C GLU A 281 -3.76 26.32 -36.90
N VAL A 282 -4.47 27.22 -36.21
CA VAL A 282 -4.81 27.10 -34.79
C VAL A 282 -5.87 26.01 -34.61
N SER A 283 -5.46 24.79 -34.26
CA SER A 283 -6.33 23.87 -33.53
C SER A 283 -6.20 24.20 -32.04
N ALA A 284 -7.06 25.08 -31.54
CA ALA A 284 -7.21 25.32 -30.12
C ALA A 284 -7.79 24.06 -29.46
N VAL A 285 -6.96 23.34 -28.70
CA VAL A 285 -7.44 22.47 -27.61
C VAL A 285 -7.06 23.20 -26.32
N PRO A 286 -8.02 23.66 -25.51
CA PRO A 286 -7.67 24.10 -24.17
C PRO A 286 -7.33 22.86 -23.36
N SER A 287 -6.08 22.77 -22.94
CA SER A 287 -5.69 21.97 -21.79
C SER A 287 -6.39 22.56 -20.57
N GLU A 288 -7.53 21.98 -20.22
CA GLU A 288 -8.17 22.16 -18.92
C GLU A 288 -7.20 21.71 -17.81
N THR A 289 -6.32 22.62 -17.43
CA THR A 289 -5.53 22.51 -16.23
C THR A 289 -6.40 23.08 -15.13
N TYR A 290 -7.26 22.24 -14.58
CA TYR A 290 -7.95 22.56 -13.33
C TYR A 290 -6.87 22.60 -12.23
N CYS A 291 -6.76 23.76 -11.58
CA CYS A 291 -6.08 23.89 -10.30
C CYS A 291 -6.81 23.06 -9.25
#